data_AF-A0A1G2YZU8-F1
#
_entry.id   AF-A0A1G2YZU8-F1
#
_cell.length_a   1.000
_cell.length_b   1.000
_cell.length_c   1.000
_cell.angle_alpha   90.00
_cell.angle_beta   90.00
_cell.angle_gamma   90.00
#
_symmetry.space_group_name_H-M   'P 1'
#
loop_
_entity.id
_entity.type
_entity.pdbx_description
1 polymer ?
#
loop_
_entity_poly.entity_id
_entity_poly.type
_entity_poly.pdbx_seq_one_letter_code
_entity_poly.pdbx_strand_id
1 'polypeptide(L)'
;MAEGKSAGIEECFGLDARALELIRGVLRRHPEVREVRVFGSRALGRSEDYSDIDLALWGDLKSGLMARIMSELDELPLPYIFDVQAYDAIRHPPLRQHIDEAGKILYEQKSSPLPHRSTVPQPSKLP
;
A
#
# COMPACT_ATOMS: atom_id res chain seq x y z
N MET A 1 22.27 10.49 7.18
CA MET A 1 20.79 10.41 7.37
C MET A 1 20.32 9.23 6.53
N ALA A 2 19.44 8.41 7.10
CA ALA A 2 19.28 6.99 6.75
C ALA A 2 19.04 6.70 5.25
N GLU A 3 19.93 5.93 4.66
CA GLU A 3 19.71 5.17 3.43
C GLU A 3 18.64 4.10 3.70
N GLY A 4 17.41 4.38 3.30
CA GLY A 4 16.37 3.37 3.12
C GLY A 4 16.36 2.91 1.67
N LYS A 5 17.35 2.10 1.28
CA LYS A 5 17.42 1.48 -0.04
C LYS A 5 16.33 0.41 -0.17
N SER A 6 15.11 0.81 -0.48
CA SER A 6 14.03 -0.11 -0.88
C SER A 6 14.21 -0.45 -2.36
N ALA A 7 15.23 -1.27 -2.63
CA ALA A 7 15.44 -1.84 -3.96
C ALA A 7 14.26 -2.76 -4.32
N GLY A 8 13.62 -2.48 -5.45
CA GLY A 8 12.80 -3.44 -6.20
C GLY A 8 11.30 -3.25 -6.10
N ILE A 9 10.76 -2.20 -6.73
CA ILE A 9 9.53 -2.22 -7.58
C ILE A 9 9.27 -0.79 -8.11
N GLU A 10 10.21 -0.21 -8.85
CA GLU A 10 10.05 1.16 -9.38
C GLU A 10 9.34 1.22 -10.74
N GLU A 11 9.07 0.10 -11.43
CA GLU A 11 8.97 0.18 -12.90
C GLU A 11 7.67 -0.30 -13.56
N CYS A 12 6.58 -0.60 -12.82
CA CYS A 12 5.44 -1.29 -13.45
C CYS A 12 4.04 -0.71 -13.22
N PHE A 13 3.93 0.51 -12.67
CA PHE A 13 2.64 1.17 -12.43
C PHE A 13 2.42 2.44 -13.27
N GLY A 14 3.43 2.91 -14.02
CA GLY A 14 3.36 4.19 -14.72
C GLY A 14 3.27 5.39 -13.77
N LEU A 15 3.82 5.28 -12.56
CA LEU A 15 3.90 6.34 -11.56
C LEU A 15 5.37 6.62 -11.23
N ASP A 16 5.69 7.89 -11.02
CA ASP A 16 7.04 8.30 -10.59
C ASP A 16 7.35 7.78 -9.17
N ALA A 17 8.62 7.52 -8.88
CA ALA A 17 9.08 7.06 -7.58
C ALA A 17 8.61 7.97 -6.43
N ARG A 18 8.55 9.29 -6.66
CA ARG A 18 8.02 10.24 -5.67
C ARG A 18 6.53 10.01 -5.39
N ALA A 19 5.73 9.76 -6.42
CA ALA A 19 4.30 9.49 -6.25
C ALA A 19 4.08 8.20 -5.46
N LEU A 20 4.83 7.14 -5.79
CA LEU A 20 4.78 5.87 -5.07
C LEU A 20 5.12 6.03 -3.59
N GLU A 21 6.17 6.78 -3.27
CA GLU A 21 6.57 7.05 -1.88
C GLU A 21 5.51 7.84 -1.10
N LEU A 22 4.87 8.83 -1.73
CA LEU A 22 3.79 9.60 -1.11
C LEU A 22 2.59 8.70 -0.78
N ILE A 23 2.14 7.89 -1.74
CA ILE A 23 1.01 6.97 -1.57
C ILE A 23 1.33 5.95 -0.47
N ARG A 24 2.52 5.32 -0.52
CA ARG A 24 2.97 4.40 0.54
C ARG A 24 3.06 5.09 1.90
N GLY A 25 3.46 6.35 1.93
CA GLY A 25 3.51 7.16 3.15
C GLY A 25 2.15 7.28 3.83
N VAL A 26 1.08 7.51 3.06
CA VAL A 26 -0.30 7.52 3.57
C VAL A 26 -0.67 6.12 4.08
N LEU A 27 -0.48 5.09 3.26
CA LEU A 27 -0.86 3.71 3.60
C LEU A 27 -0.16 3.19 4.86
N ARG A 28 1.10 3.56 5.10
CA ARG A 28 1.87 3.20 6.31
C ARG A 28 1.28 3.76 7.60
N ARG A 29 0.46 4.80 7.55
CA ARG A 29 -0.20 5.39 8.73
C ARG A 29 -1.41 4.58 9.18
N HIS A 30 -1.90 3.67 8.33
CA HIS A 30 -3.11 2.88 8.56
C HIS A 30 -2.74 1.41 8.75
N PRO A 31 -2.43 0.98 9.99
CA PRO A 31 -2.08 -0.41 10.26
C PRO A 31 -3.21 -1.40 9.98
N GLU A 32 -4.44 -0.93 9.82
CA GLU A 32 -5.59 -1.74 9.42
C GLU A 32 -5.49 -2.23 7.96
N VAL A 33 -4.74 -1.51 7.11
CA VAL A 33 -4.48 -1.88 5.72
C VAL A 33 -3.34 -2.90 5.69
N ARG A 34 -3.66 -4.12 5.26
CA ARG A 34 -2.71 -5.24 5.18
C ARG A 34 -2.03 -5.30 3.84
N GLU A 35 -2.78 -5.10 2.76
CA GLU A 35 -2.26 -5.16 1.41
C GLU A 35 -3.01 -4.15 0.54
N VAL A 36 -2.29 -3.56 -0.41
CA VAL A 36 -2.82 -2.68 -1.43
C VAL A 36 -2.26 -3.12 -2.77
N ARG A 37 -3.15 -3.37 -3.73
CA ARG A 37 -2.78 -3.67 -5.11
C ARG A 37 -3.34 -2.61 -6.04
N VAL A 38 -2.52 -2.20 -6.99
CA VAL A 38 -2.97 -1.39 -8.13
C VAL A 38 -3.53 -2.34 -9.18
N PHE A 39 -4.72 -2.02 -9.69
CA PHE A 39 -5.35 -2.75 -10.79
C PHE A 39 -5.74 -1.77 -11.91
N GLY A 40 -6.48 -2.25 -12.91
CA GLY A 40 -6.98 -1.39 -13.99
C GLY A 40 -5.96 -1.10 -15.09
N SER A 41 -6.18 -0.01 -15.82
CA SER A 41 -5.41 0.33 -17.03
C SER A 41 -3.90 0.50 -16.77
N ARG A 42 -3.55 0.97 -15.56
CA ARG A 42 -2.16 1.14 -15.09
C ARG A 42 -1.45 -0.18 -14.81
N ALA A 43 -2.14 -1.17 -14.28
CA ALA A 43 -1.55 -2.50 -14.06
C ALA A 43 -1.16 -3.17 -15.41
N LEU A 44 -1.92 -2.86 -16.46
CA LEU A 44 -1.75 -3.39 -17.82
C LEU A 44 -0.79 -2.56 -18.71
N GLY A 45 -0.25 -1.44 -18.22
CA GLY A 45 0.74 -0.62 -18.95
C GLY A 45 0.20 0.10 -20.18
N ARG A 46 -1.13 0.32 -20.27
CA ARG A 46 -1.80 1.01 -21.39
C ARG A 46 -2.37 2.38 -20.99
N SER A 47 -1.72 3.08 -20.06
CA SER A 47 -2.30 4.30 -19.48
C SER A 47 -1.93 5.54 -20.26
N GLU A 48 -2.95 6.35 -20.57
CA GLU A 48 -2.82 7.75 -20.96
C GLU A 48 -2.45 8.59 -19.72
N ASP A 49 -1.72 9.71 -19.93
CA ASP A 49 -1.08 10.54 -18.90
C ASP A 49 -1.98 11.01 -17.72
N TYR A 50 -3.31 10.90 -17.83
CA TYR A 50 -4.29 11.40 -16.86
C TYR A 50 -5.28 10.35 -16.32
N SER A 51 -5.03 9.06 -16.50
CA SER A 51 -6.00 8.02 -16.04
C SER A 51 -6.19 8.00 -14.51
N ASP A 52 -7.27 7.38 -14.05
CA ASP A 52 -7.55 7.12 -12.62
C ASP A 52 -6.65 6.00 -12.05
N ILE A 53 -6.19 6.14 -10.80
CA ILE A 53 -5.38 5.12 -10.10
C ILE A 53 -6.33 4.22 -9.33
N ASP A 54 -6.64 3.05 -9.88
CA ASP A 54 -7.46 2.04 -9.22
C ASP A 54 -6.65 1.28 -8.16
N LEU A 55 -7.06 1.40 -6.90
CA LEU A 55 -6.43 0.77 -5.73
C LEU A 55 -7.41 -0.18 -5.06
N ALA A 56 -7.04 -1.46 -4.99
CA ALA A 56 -7.74 -2.46 -4.21
C ALA A 56 -7.06 -2.60 -2.86
N LEU A 57 -7.82 -2.47 -1.77
CA LEU A 57 -7.31 -2.56 -0.40
C LEU A 57 -7.83 -3.84 0.26
N TRP A 58 -6.93 -4.55 0.94
CA TRP A 58 -7.22 -5.67 1.82
C TRP A 58 -6.88 -5.30 3.26
N GLY A 59 -7.78 -5.62 4.18
CA GLY A 59 -7.59 -5.31 5.59
C GLY A 59 -8.90 -5.29 6.37
N ASP A 60 -8.82 -4.85 7.63
CA ASP A 60 -9.99 -4.53 8.45
C ASP A 60 -10.44 -3.10 8.14
N LEU A 61 -11.04 -2.93 6.96
CA LEU A 61 -11.44 -1.64 6.42
C LEU A 61 -12.78 -1.21 7.03
N LYS A 62 -12.75 -0.82 8.30
CA LYS A 62 -13.94 -0.34 9.02
C LYS A 62 -14.58 0.86 8.34
N SER A 63 -15.88 1.02 8.58
CA SER A 63 -16.67 2.18 8.13
C SER A 63 -15.98 3.49 8.55
N GLY A 64 -15.51 4.26 7.57
CA GLY A 64 -14.80 5.53 7.78
C GLY A 64 -13.30 5.49 7.48
N LEU A 65 -12.64 4.33 7.57
CA LEU A 65 -11.22 4.21 7.22
C LEU A 65 -10.99 4.47 5.72
N MET A 66 -11.85 3.92 4.87
CA MET A 66 -11.80 4.16 3.42
C MET A 66 -11.91 5.66 3.08
N ALA A 67 -12.90 6.34 3.66
CA ALA A 67 -13.09 7.78 3.44
C ALA A 67 -11.87 8.60 3.90
N ARG A 68 -11.25 8.20 5.02
CA ARG A 68 -10.04 8.85 5.52
C ARG A 68 -8.84 8.63 4.60
N ILE A 69 -8.61 7.40 4.15
CA ILE A 69 -7.52 7.08 3.21
C ILE A 69 -7.73 7.83 1.89
N MET A 70 -8.95 7.83 1.35
CA MET A 70 -9.29 8.60 0.14
C MET A 70 -8.99 10.08 0.32
N SER A 71 -9.42 10.68 1.43
CA SER A 71 -9.13 12.09 1.73
C SER A 71 -7.62 12.36 1.80
N GLU A 72 -6.85 11.54 2.51
CA GLU A 72 -5.38 11.73 2.61
C GLU A 72 -4.67 11.52 1.27
N LEU A 73 -5.20 10.67 0.39
CA LEU A 73 -4.66 10.48 -0.97
C LEU A 73 -5.01 11.67 -1.88
N ASP A 74 -6.21 12.22 -1.77
CA ASP A 74 -6.66 13.41 -2.52
C ASP A 74 -5.88 14.68 -2.12
N GLU A 75 -5.44 14.76 -0.86
CA GLU A 75 -4.56 15.82 -0.36
C GLU A 75 -3.11 15.72 -0.89
N LEU A 76 -2.73 14.62 -1.55
CA LEU A 76 -1.40 14.50 -2.14
C LEU A 76 -1.23 15.46 -3.32
N PRO A 77 -0.05 16.08 -3.51
CA PRO A 77 0.24 16.98 -4.63
C PRO A 77 0.49 16.19 -5.92
N LEU A 78 -0.46 15.34 -6.32
CA LEU A 78 -0.39 14.45 -7.46
C LEU A 78 -1.52 14.78 -8.44
N PRO A 79 -1.28 14.83 -9.76
CA PRO A 79 -2.29 15.17 -10.76
C PRO A 79 -3.20 13.99 -11.11
N TYR A 80 -3.40 13.05 -10.18
CA TYR A 80 -4.10 11.79 -10.42
C TYR A 80 -5.31 11.67 -9.49
N ILE A 81 -6.38 11.08 -9.99
CA ILE A 81 -7.55 10.72 -9.19
C ILE A 81 -7.33 9.31 -8.65
N PHE A 82 -7.60 9.09 -7.36
CA PHE A 82 -7.47 7.79 -6.71
C PHE A 82 -8.84 7.15 -6.55
N ASP A 83 -9.08 6.03 -7.25
CA ASP A 83 -10.24 5.18 -7.02
C ASP A 83 -9.88 4.09 -6.02
N VAL A 84 -10.37 4.20 -4.79
CA VAL A 84 -10.03 3.29 -3.70
C VAL A 84 -11.20 2.38 -3.41
N GLN A 85 -11.01 1.08 -3.61
CA GLN A 85 -12.04 0.07 -3.35
C GLN A 85 -11.56 -0.97 -2.35
N ALA A 86 -12.41 -1.22 -1.34
CA ALA A 86 -12.22 -2.36 -0.45
C ALA A 86 -12.46 -3.64 -1.25
N TYR A 87 -11.47 -4.52 -1.34
CA TYR A 87 -11.57 -5.76 -2.12
C TYR A 87 -12.76 -6.63 -1.67
N ASP A 88 -13.05 -6.65 -0.37
CA ASP A 88 -14.21 -7.35 0.21
C ASP A 88 -15.56 -6.77 -0.25
N ALA A 89 -15.61 -5.47 -0.53
CA ALA A 89 -16.81 -4.80 -1.03
C ALA A 89 -17.08 -5.04 -2.52
N ILE A 90 -16.08 -5.52 -3.28
CA ILE A 90 -16.22 -5.80 -4.71
C ILE A 90 -17.10 -7.05 -4.89
N ARG A 91 -18.35 -6.85 -5.30
CA ARG A 91 -19.30 -7.94 -5.53
C ARG A 91 -19.24 -8.56 -6.93
N HIS A 92 -18.43 -8.00 -7.83
CA HIS A 92 -18.32 -8.44 -9.22
C HIS A 92 -17.19 -9.49 -9.37
N PRO A 93 -17.50 -10.79 -9.52
CA PRO A 93 -16.49 -11.85 -9.50
C PRO A 93 -15.42 -11.74 -10.61
N PRO A 94 -15.77 -11.38 -11.87
CA PRO A 94 -14.76 -11.20 -12.92
C PRO A 94 -13.77 -10.07 -12.61
N LEU A 95 -14.23 -9.01 -11.92
CA LEU A 95 -13.35 -7.90 -11.53
C LEU A 95 -12.39 -8.35 -10.44
N ARG A 96 -12.88 -9.10 -9.44
CA ARG A 96 -12.02 -9.69 -8.41
C ARG A 96 -10.95 -10.59 -9.00
N GLN A 97 -11.33 -11.51 -9.88
CA GLN A 97 -10.38 -12.38 -10.56
C GLN A 97 -9.33 -11.58 -11.33
N HIS A 98 -9.73 -10.53 -12.05
CA HIS A 98 -8.78 -9.67 -12.72
C HIS A 98 -7.80 -8.99 -11.75
N ILE A 99 -8.28 -8.52 -10.60
CA ILE A 99 -7.44 -7.95 -9.55
C ILE A 99 -6.47 -9.01 -8.97
N ASP A 100 -6.93 -10.24 -8.79
CA ASP A 100 -6.09 -11.34 -8.31
C ASP A 100 -5.01 -11.76 -9.32
N GLU A 101 -5.34 -11.82 -10.62
CA GLU A 101 -4.44 -12.29 -11.68
C GLU A 101 -3.52 -11.18 -12.23
N ALA A 102 -4.03 -9.96 -12.38
CA ALA A 102 -3.31 -8.84 -12.99
C ALA A 102 -2.95 -7.71 -12.01
N GLY A 103 -3.52 -7.71 -10.80
CA GLY A 103 -3.23 -6.70 -9.79
C GLY A 103 -1.79 -6.81 -9.28
N LYS A 104 -1.13 -5.66 -9.14
CA LYS A 104 0.27 -5.57 -8.70
C LYS A 104 0.35 -4.98 -7.30
N ILE A 105 1.10 -5.63 -6.41
CA ILE A 105 1.25 -5.20 -5.02
C ILE A 105 2.00 -3.87 -4.95
N LEU A 106 1.30 -2.83 -4.49
CA LEU A 106 1.84 -1.49 -4.28
C LEU A 106 2.41 -1.33 -2.87
N TYR A 107 1.69 -1.89 -1.90
CA TYR A 107 2.03 -1.86 -0.49
C TYR A 107 1.55 -3.15 0.17
N GLU A 108 2.43 -3.75 0.95
CA GLU A 108 2.07 -4.83 1.86
C GLU A 108 2.60 -4.43 3.22
N GLN A 109 1.74 -4.51 4.23
CA GLN A 109 2.17 -4.38 5.59
C GLN A 109 3.00 -5.60 5.94
N LYS A 110 4.31 -5.46 5.84
CA LYS A 110 5.23 -6.39 6.49
C LYS A 110 4.94 -6.29 7.98
N SER A 111 4.18 -7.26 8.48
CA SER A 111 4.22 -7.61 9.89
C SER A 111 5.65 -7.99 10.17
N SER A 112 6.47 -7.00 10.53
CA SER A 112 7.81 -7.27 11.03
C SER A 112 7.60 -8.23 12.20
N PRO A 113 8.08 -9.50 12.14
CA PRO A 113 8.22 -10.24 13.37
C PRO A 113 9.12 -9.36 14.22
N LEU A 114 8.56 -8.86 15.32
CA LEU A 114 9.24 -8.02 16.30
C LEU A 114 10.71 -8.45 16.40
N PRO A 115 11.70 -7.55 16.30
CA PRO A 115 13.04 -7.91 16.72
C PRO A 115 12.90 -8.36 18.17
N HIS A 116 13.14 -9.66 18.41
CA HIS A 116 13.23 -10.19 19.75
C HIS A 116 14.22 -9.27 20.49
N ARG A 117 13.70 -8.55 21.47
CA ARG A 117 14.48 -7.71 22.36
C ARG A 117 15.30 -8.66 23.25
N SER A 118 16.42 -9.17 22.73
CA SER A 118 17.48 -9.80 23.52
C SER A 118 18.25 -8.71 24.26
N THR A 119 17.62 -8.12 25.26
CA THR A 119 18.22 -7.20 26.25
C THR A 119 17.23 -7.19 27.41
N VAL A 120 17.50 -7.68 28.64
CA VAL A 120 18.63 -7.58 29.60
C VAL A 120 18.20 -8.38 30.88
N PRO A 121 18.97 -8.53 31.99
CA PRO A 121 20.38 -8.23 32.28
C PRO A 121 21.16 -9.40 32.94
N GLN A 122 22.47 -9.25 33.12
CA GLN A 122 23.23 -10.04 34.10
C GLN A 122 22.76 -9.72 35.53
N PRO A 123 22.63 -10.71 36.43
CA PRO A 123 22.90 -10.50 37.83
C PRO A 123 24.25 -11.14 38.18
N SER A 124 25.21 -10.26 38.48
CA SER A 124 26.42 -10.59 39.23
C SER A 124 26.07 -11.48 40.42
N LYS A 125 26.64 -12.68 40.47
CA LYS A 125 26.68 -13.51 41.67
C LYS A 125 28.12 -13.93 41.93
N LEU A 126 28.85 -13.04 42.61
CA LEU A 126 29.77 -13.40 43.70
C LEU A 126 28.86 -13.59 44.94
N PRO A 127 29.18 -14.42 45.95
CA PRO A 127 30.50 -14.67 46.53
C PRO A 127 31.14 -16.01 46.16
#